data_AF-A0A9D1Q5W8-F1
#
_entry.id   AF-A0A9D1Q5W8-F1
#
_cell.length_a   1.000
_cell.length_b   1.000
_cell.length_c   1.000
_cell.angle_alpha   90.00
_cell.angle_beta   90.00
_cell.angle_gamma   90.00
#
_symmetry.space_group_name_H-M   'P 1'
#
loop_
_entity.id
_entity.type
_entity.pdbx_description
1 polymer ?
#
loop_
_entity_poly.entity_id
_entity_poly.type
_entity_poly.pdbx_seq_one_letter_code
_entity_poly.pdbx_strand_id
1 'polypeptide(L)'
;MKKLGLLLASLALLAGCATGLEDGKGSYSGKGRVVSIMVNEEGNSEVGVETTDRGHVPVVVIGEVNIFPGQNVKIQRNSRGMGSVTAL
;
A
#
# COMPACT_ATOMS: atom_id res chain seq x y z
N MET A 1 -40.72 25.91 -22.13
CA MET A 1 -39.49 25.78 -21.32
C MET A 1 -39.50 24.46 -20.53
N LYS A 2 -39.06 23.33 -21.09
CA LYS A 2 -38.92 22.03 -20.37
C LYS A 2 -37.99 21.06 -21.14
N LYS A 3 -36.68 21.34 -21.29
CA LYS A 3 -35.71 20.39 -21.91
C LYS A 3 -34.26 20.54 -21.41
N LEU A 4 -34.03 20.90 -20.14
CA LEU A 4 -32.68 21.15 -19.62
C LEU A 4 -32.28 20.30 -18.40
N GLY A 5 -32.97 19.20 -18.13
CA GLY A 5 -32.81 18.44 -16.89
C GLY A 5 -32.03 17.12 -16.98
N LEU A 6 -31.49 16.72 -18.15
CA LEU A 6 -31.00 15.34 -18.33
C LEU A 6 -29.47 15.19 -18.45
N LEU A 7 -28.69 16.27 -18.50
CA LEU A 7 -27.24 16.21 -18.77
C LEU A 7 -26.36 16.20 -17.52
N LEU A 8 -26.92 16.40 -16.32
CA LEU A 8 -26.15 16.47 -15.07
C LEU A 8 -25.96 15.12 -14.36
N ALA A 9 -26.64 14.05 -14.81
CA ALA A 9 -26.59 12.75 -14.14
C ALA A 9 -25.42 11.86 -14.60
N SER A 10 -24.80 12.14 -15.75
CA SER A 10 -23.72 11.30 -16.31
C SER A 10 -22.32 11.65 -15.78
N LEU A 11 -22.17 12.73 -15.00
CA LEU A 11 -20.85 13.16 -14.48
C LEU A 11 -20.49 12.53 -13.13
N ALA A 12 -21.40 11.80 -12.49
CA ALA A 12 -21.19 11.21 -11.16
C ALA A 12 -20.59 9.79 -11.15
N LEU A 13 -20.31 9.19 -12.32
CA LEU A 13 -19.84 7.81 -12.44
C LEU A 13 -18.30 7.67 -12.50
N LEU A 14 -17.54 8.77 -12.34
CA LEU A 14 -16.07 8.75 -12.36
C LEU A 14 -15.44 8.80 -10.96
N ALA A 15 -16.19 8.46 -9.90
CA ALA A 15 -15.60 8.07 -8.62
C ALA A 15 -14.95 6.68 -8.77
N GLY A 16 -13.95 6.60 -9.65
CA GLY A 16 -13.05 5.47 -9.73
C GLY A 16 -12.39 5.32 -8.37
N CYS A 17 -12.50 4.13 -7.80
CA CYS A 17 -11.73 3.69 -6.66
C CYS A 17 -10.24 3.67 -7.06
N ALA A 18 -9.60 4.83 -7.08
CA ALA A 18 -8.16 4.91 -6.92
C ALA A 18 -7.89 4.63 -5.44
N THR A 19 -7.95 3.36 -5.04
CA THR A 19 -7.23 2.90 -3.85
C THR A 19 -5.75 2.90 -4.23
N GLY A 20 -5.21 4.11 -4.42
CA GLY A 20 -3.78 4.32 -4.42
C GLY A 20 -3.25 3.79 -3.10
N LEU A 21 -2.10 3.12 -3.16
CA LEU A 21 -1.30 2.74 -2.00
C LEU A 21 -1.43 3.84 -0.94
N GLU A 22 -1.75 3.47 0.31
CA GLU A 22 -1.83 4.41 1.43
C GLU A 22 -0.43 4.99 1.71
N ASP A 23 0.00 5.94 0.88
CA ASP A 23 1.24 6.70 1.03
C ASP A 23 1.21 7.57 2.31
N GLY A 24 0.05 7.67 2.97
CA GLY A 24 -0.18 8.46 4.18
C GLY A 24 0.34 7.89 5.50
N LYS A 25 0.83 6.64 5.59
CA LYS A 25 1.22 6.07 6.91
C LYS A 25 2.54 6.59 7.50
N GLY A 26 3.23 7.49 6.79
CA GLY A 26 4.47 8.13 7.22
C GLY A 26 5.61 7.15 7.56
N SER A 27 6.63 7.63 8.26
CA SER A 27 7.69 6.77 8.76
C SER A 27 7.16 5.78 9.81
N TYR A 28 7.72 4.57 9.81
CA TYR A 28 7.37 3.52 10.74
C TYR A 28 8.56 2.60 11.03
N SER A 29 8.69 2.17 12.28
CA SER A 29 9.68 1.15 12.68
C SER A 29 9.02 0.24 13.70
N GLY A 30 9.06 -1.06 13.46
CA GLY A 30 8.30 -2.01 14.26
C GLY A 30 8.45 -3.45 13.81
N LYS A 31 7.52 -4.28 14.24
CA LYS A 31 7.40 -5.70 13.88
C LYS A 31 6.00 -5.98 13.37
N GLY A 32 5.89 -6.97 12.51
CA GLY A 32 4.59 -7.42 12.01
C GLY A 32 4.70 -8.74 11.28
N ARG A 33 3.60 -9.14 10.65
CA ARG A 33 3.49 -10.36 9.88
C ARG A 33 3.27 -10.02 8.41
N VAL A 34 4.08 -10.59 7.52
CA VAL A 34 3.92 -10.39 6.08
C VAL A 34 2.57 -10.94 5.63
N VAL A 35 1.79 -10.16 4.91
CA VAL A 35 0.48 -10.57 4.37
C VAL A 35 0.45 -10.60 2.85
N SER A 36 1.27 -9.79 2.19
CA SER A 36 1.40 -9.78 0.73
C SER A 36 2.81 -9.38 0.30
N ILE A 37 3.22 -9.87 -0.86
CA ILE A 37 4.44 -9.46 -1.55
C ILE A 37 4.06 -9.33 -3.02
N MET A 38 4.26 -8.15 -3.59
CA MET A 38 4.03 -7.84 -5.00
C MET A 38 5.29 -7.19 -5.57
N VAL A 39 5.46 -7.26 -6.88
CA VAL A 39 6.53 -6.53 -7.58
C VAL A 39 5.86 -5.39 -8.33
N ASN A 40 6.34 -4.17 -8.15
CA ASN A 40 5.80 -3.00 -8.84
C ASN A 40 6.43 -2.79 -10.22
N GLU A 41 5.94 -1.80 -10.96
CA GLU A 41 6.39 -1.53 -12.34
C GLU A 41 7.88 -1.18 -12.45
N GLU A 42 8.49 -0.71 -11.35
CA GLU A 42 9.92 -0.39 -11.27
C GLU A 42 10.78 -1.61 -10.91
N GLY A 43 10.18 -2.78 -10.70
CA GLY A 43 10.87 -4.00 -10.27
C GLY A 43 11.18 -4.05 -8.78
N ASN A 44 10.60 -3.16 -7.98
CA ASN A 44 10.76 -3.16 -6.53
C ASN A 44 9.71 -4.04 -5.85
N SER A 45 10.06 -4.62 -4.70
CA SER A 45 9.13 -5.43 -3.93
C SER A 45 8.26 -4.55 -3.02
N GLU A 46 6.95 -4.58 -3.23
CA GLU A 46 5.96 -4.01 -2.32
C GLU A 46 5.49 -5.07 -1.33
N VAL A 47 5.91 -4.90 -0.07
CA VAL A 47 5.62 -5.84 1.01
C VAL A 47 4.53 -5.27 1.89
N GLY A 48 3.37 -5.92 1.90
CA GLY A 48 2.30 -5.64 2.85
C GLY A 48 2.57 -6.35 4.17
N VAL A 49 2.61 -5.61 5.27
CA VAL A 49 2.84 -6.15 6.61
C VAL A 49 1.72 -5.76 7.56
N GLU A 50 1.10 -6.72 8.22
CA GLU A 50 0.11 -6.46 9.27
C GLU A 50 0.83 -6.24 10.61
N THR A 51 0.61 -5.09 11.24
CA THR A 51 1.14 -4.72 12.55
C THR A 51 0.01 -4.55 13.55
N THR A 52 0.29 -4.78 14.83
CA THR A 52 -0.73 -4.68 15.89
C THR A 52 -1.16 -3.24 16.17
N ASP A 53 -0.31 -2.26 15.84
CA ASP A 53 -0.48 -0.85 16.20
C ASP A 53 -0.98 0.04 15.05
N ARG A 54 -0.74 -0.34 13.78
CA ARG A 54 -1.12 0.45 12.60
C ARG A 54 -1.94 -0.34 11.57
N GLY A 55 -2.23 -1.60 11.87
CA GLY A 55 -2.87 -2.53 10.95
C GLY A 55 -1.95 -2.78 9.74
N HIS A 56 -2.48 -2.60 8.54
CA HIS A 56 -1.70 -2.82 7.32
C HIS A 56 -0.65 -1.73 7.07
N VAL A 57 0.63 -2.10 6.91
CA VAL A 57 1.73 -1.19 6.58
C VAL A 57 2.40 -1.65 5.28
N PRO A 58 2.23 -0.94 4.15
CA PRO A 58 2.92 -1.25 2.91
C PRO A 58 4.35 -0.69 2.93
N VAL A 59 5.33 -1.49 2.51
CA VAL A 59 6.75 -1.13 2.50
C VAL A 59 7.34 -1.46 1.15
N VAL A 60 7.88 -0.45 0.47
CA VAL A 60 8.61 -0.64 -0.79
C VAL A 60 10.07 -0.96 -0.47
N VAL A 61 10.54 -2.14 -0.86
CA VAL A 61 11.93 -2.57 -0.72
C VAL A 61 12.56 -2.60 -2.11
N ILE A 62 13.73 -1.97 -2.25
CA ILE A 62 14.42 -1.90 -3.53
C ILE A 62 14.90 -3.29 -3.92
N GLY A 63 14.50 -3.73 -5.12
CA GLY A 63 14.80 -5.06 -5.63
C GLY A 63 14.01 -6.19 -4.99
N GLU A 64 14.56 -7.40 -5.07
CA GLU A 64 13.93 -8.62 -4.56
C GLU A 64 14.13 -8.79 -3.05
N VAL A 65 13.13 -9.39 -2.40
CA VAL A 65 13.17 -9.72 -0.96
C VAL A 65 13.14 -11.23 -0.75
N ASN A 66 13.93 -11.71 0.21
CA ASN A 66 13.93 -13.11 0.62
C ASN A 66 13.10 -13.31 1.89
N ILE A 67 11.79 -13.10 1.76
CA ILE A 67 10.77 -13.29 2.80
C ILE A 67 9.51 -13.89 2.18
N PHE A 68 8.65 -14.48 3.02
CA PHE A 68 7.45 -15.16 2.57
C PHE A 68 6.18 -14.67 3.29
N PRO A 69 5.00 -14.75 2.64
CA PRO A 69 3.74 -14.48 3.32
C PRO A 69 3.58 -15.34 4.59
N GLY A 70 3.09 -14.72 5.65
CA GLY A 70 2.89 -15.32 6.96
C GLY A 70 4.11 -15.27 7.89
N GLN A 71 5.27 -14.83 7.40
CA GLN A 71 6.50 -14.71 8.18
C GLN A 71 6.46 -13.50 9.11
N ASN A 72 7.02 -13.64 10.32
CA ASN A 72 7.24 -12.51 11.22
C ASN A 72 8.48 -11.75 10.79
N VAL A 73 8.38 -10.42 10.76
CA VAL A 73 9.43 -9.55 10.23
C VAL A 73 9.61 -8.31 11.10
N LYS A 74 10.80 -7.72 11.02
CA LYS A 74 11.09 -6.35 11.46
C LYS A 74 11.01 -5.41 10.27
N ILE A 75 10.44 -4.23 10.49
CA ILE A 75 10.16 -3.22 9.47
C ILE A 75 10.90 -1.93 9.81
N GLN A 76 11.47 -1.28 8.79
CA GLN A 76 11.86 0.13 8.83
C GLN A 76 11.36 0.79 7.56
N ARG A 77 10.46 1.77 7.67
CA ARG A 77 9.82 2.50 6.56
C ARG A 77 10.05 3.99 6.76
N ASN A 78 10.44 4.69 5.71
CA ASN A 78 10.55 6.14 5.71
C ASN A 78 9.23 6.81 5.28
N SER A 79 9.17 8.15 5.34
CA SER A 79 7.98 8.92 4.99
C SER A 79 7.54 8.82 3.53
N ARG A 80 8.41 8.30 2.64
CA ARG A 80 8.12 8.04 1.22
C ARG A 80 7.67 6.61 0.94
N GLY A 81 7.41 5.81 1.98
CA GLY A 81 6.97 4.43 1.85
C GLY A 81 8.07 3.40 1.61
N MET A 82 9.30 3.84 1.34
CA MET A 82 10.44 2.95 1.10
C MET A 82 11.12 2.51 2.39
N GLY A 83 11.76 1.34 2.37
CA GLY A 83 12.61 0.92 3.47
C GLY A 83 13.06 -0.53 3.39
N SER A 84 13.12 -1.20 4.53
CA SER A 84 13.60 -2.58 4.65
C SER A 84 12.66 -3.44 5.48
N VAL A 85 12.60 -4.72 5.09
CA VAL A 85 11.88 -5.78 5.80
C VAL A 85 12.85 -6.93 6.02
N THR A 86 12.98 -7.38 7.26
CA THR A 86 13.93 -8.44 7.64
C THR A 86 13.21 -9.54 8.41
N ALA A 87 13.43 -10.79 8.00
CA ALA A 87 12.96 -11.98 8.69
C ALA A 87 13.38 -11.99 10.17
N LEU A 88 12.49 -12.49 11.02
CA LEU A 88 12.74 -12.82 12.43
C LEU A 88 12.78 -14.33 12.65
#